data_AF-A0A5N3X2Q8-F1
#
_entry.id   AF-A0A5N3X2Q8-F1
#
_cell.length_a   1.000
_cell.length_b   1.000
_cell.length_c   1.000
_cell.angle_alpha   90.00
_cell.angle_beta   90.00
_cell.angle_gamma   90.00
#
_symmetry.space_group_name_H-M   'P 1'
#
loop_
_entity.id
_entity.type
_entity.pdbx_description
1 polymer ?
#
loop_
_entity_poly.entity_id
_entity_poly.type
_entity_poly.pdbx_seq_one_letter_code
_entity_poly.pdbx_strand_id
1 'polypeptide(L)' 'MKLHITFPATDCWKLIEVDNEQKLRIFHKKHMATEVAADPLGEEWKDSVCLNQWQ' A
#
# COMPACT_ATOMS: atom_id res chain seq x y z
N MET A 1 2.34 -10.54 -0.36
CA MET A 1 2.68 -9.55 -1.42
C MET A 1 3.52 -8.41 -0.85
N LYS A 2 4.42 -7.86 -1.66
CA LYS A 2 5.26 -6.71 -1.29
C LYS A 2 4.60 -5.40 -1.77
N LEU A 3 4.41 -4.46 -0.85
CA LEU A 3 3.85 -3.13 -1.12
C LEU A 3 4.84 -2.05 -0.71
N HIS A 4 4.99 -1.03 -1.56
CA HIS A 4 5.76 0.16 -1.23
C HIS A 4 4.80 1.20 -0.66
N ILE A 5 4.97 1.56 0.62
CA ILE A 5 4.21 2.64 1.25
C ILE A 5 5.08 3.88 1.29
N THR A 6 4.58 4.97 0.76
CA THR A 6 5.22 6.28 0.78
C THR A 6 4.44 7.20 1.71
N PHE A 7 5.16 7.88 2.59
CA PHE A 7 4.61 8.91 3.47
C PHE A 7 4.82 10.28 2.83
N PRO A 8 3.77 10.92 2.28
CA PRO A 8 3.92 12.20 1.60
C PRO A 8 4.37 13.32 2.54
N ALA A 9 4.12 13.18 3.85
CA ALA A 9 4.54 14.15 4.85
C ALA A 9 6.04 14.10 5.19
N THR A 10 6.70 12.96 4.93
CA THR A 10 8.08 12.71 5.36
C THR A 10 9.00 12.39 4.17
N ASP A 11 8.45 12.29 2.96
CA ASP A 11 9.14 11.83 1.73
C ASP A 11 9.91 10.50 1.93
N CYS A 12 9.48 9.71 2.90
CA CYS A 12 10.08 8.42 3.24
C CYS A 12 9.21 7.30 2.68
N TRP A 13 9.86 6.23 2.23
CA TRP A 13 9.16 5.03 1.79
C TRP A 13 9.61 3.81 2.60
N LYS A 14 8.70 2.85 2.71
CA LYS A 14 8.93 1.57 3.40
C LYS A 14 8.35 0.44 2.57
N LEU A 15 9.13 -0.63 2.43
CA LEU A 15 8.64 -1.90 1.89
C LEU A 15 7.95 -2.68 3.01
N ILE A 16 6.72 -3.09 2.78
CA ILE A 16 6.01 -3.99 3.69
C ILE A 16 5.59 -5.28 2.98
N GLU A 17 5.61 -6.38 3.72
CA GLU A 17 5.07 -7.66 3.27
C GLU A 17 3.68 -7.84 3.90
N VAL A 18 2.65 -7.85 3.06
CA VAL A 18 1.27 -8.10 3.45
C VAL A 18 0.84 -9.45 2.91
N ASP A 19 0.56 -10.39 3.81
CA ASP A 19 0.06 -11.73 3.46
C ASP A 19 -1.46 -11.87 3.61
N ASN A 20 -2.11 -10.88 4.23
CA ASN A 20 -3.55 -10.92 4.49
C ASN A 20 -4.36 -10.67 3.21
N GLU A 21 -4.98 -11.72 2.69
CA GLU A 21 -5.81 -11.70 1.46
C GLU A 21 -6.94 -10.66 1.49
N GLN A 22 -7.54 -10.39 2.66
CA GLN A 22 -8.60 -9.38 2.78
C GLN A 22 -8.07 -7.97 2.49
N LYS A 23 -6.85 -7.67 2.96
CA LYS A 23 -6.16 -6.40 2.71
C LYS A 23 -5.69 -6.31 1.25
N LEU A 24 -5.27 -7.44 0.67
CA LEU A 24 -4.79 -7.52 -0.71
C LEU A 24 -5.91 -7.37 -1.76
N ARG A 25 -7.16 -7.67 -1.41
CA ARG A 25 -8.33 -7.55 -2.32
C ARG A 25 -8.47 -6.17 -2.95
N ILE A 26 -8.08 -5.12 -2.24
CA ILE A 26 -8.16 -3.72 -2.69
C ILE A 26 -7.11 -3.44 -3.77
N PHE A 27 -5.94 -4.06 -3.65
CA PHE A 27 -4.83 -3.95 -4.60
C PHE A 27 -5.05 -4.84 -5.83
N HIS A 28 -5.72 -5.98 -5.68
CA HIS A 28 -5.95 -6.94 -6.78
C HIS A 28 -6.81 -6.39 -7.93
N LYS A 29 -7.58 -5.33 -7.69
CA LYS A 29 -8.41 -4.66 -8.70
C LYS A 29 -7.72 -3.46 -9.37
N LYS A 30 -6.53 -3.07 -8.92
CA LYS A 30 -5.85 -1.84 -9.35
C LYS A 30 -4.67 -2.19 -10.26
N HIS A 31 -4.45 -1.35 -11.27
CA HIS A 31 -3.33 -1.51 -12.19
C HIS A 31 -1.99 -1.26 -11.47
N MET A 32 -0.89 -1.75 -12.05
CA MET A 32 0.47 -1.44 -11.58
C MET A 32 0.71 0.08 -11.55
N ALA A 33 1.55 0.53 -10.62
CA ALA A 33 1.91 1.92 -10.39
C ALA A 33 0.74 2.85 -10.04
N THR A 34 -0.38 2.29 -9.57
CA THR A 34 -1.49 3.09 -9.05
C THR A 34 -1.28 3.39 -7.57
N GLU A 35 -1.41 4.66 -7.19
CA GLU A 35 -1.47 5.08 -5.78
C GLU A 35 -2.81 4.67 -5.17
N VAL A 36 -2.75 4.01 -4.03
CA VAL A 36 -3.91 3.53 -3.28
C VAL A 36 -3.77 3.98 -1.83
N ALA A 37 -4.85 4.45 -1.25
CA ALA A 37 -4.89 4.79 0.16
C ALA A 37 -4.50 3.58 1.02
N ALA A 38 -3.59 3.80 1.98
CA ALA A 38 -3.07 2.76 2.85
C ALA A 38 -3.93 2.54 4.10
N ASP A 39 -4.94 3.38 4.36
CA ASP A 39 -5.90 3.26 5.47
C ASP A 39 -6.45 1.83 5.70
N PRO A 40 -6.83 1.04 4.69
CA PRO A 40 -7.34 -0.32 4.91
C PRO A 40 -6.26 -1.33 5.36
N LEU A 41 -4.98 -0.97 5.31
CA LEU A 41 -3.91 -1.81 5.85
C LEU A 41 -3.83 -1.75 7.37
N GLY A 42 -4.35 -0.69 8.00
CA GLY A 42 -4.39 -0.50 9.45
C GLY A 42 -4.27 0.97 9.84
N GLU A 43 -4.62 1.31 11.08
CA GLU A 43 -4.55 2.70 11.58
C GLU A 43 -3.12 3.27 11.57
N GLU A 44 -2.08 2.43 11.62
CA GLU A 44 -0.69 2.87 11.53
C GLU A 44 -0.34 3.48 10.15
N TRP A 45 -1.13 3.14 9.11
CA TRP A 45 -0.94 3.58 7.73
C TRP A 45 -1.98 4.62 7.31
N LYS A 46 -2.72 5.17 8.27
CA LYS A 46 -3.69 6.23 8.02
C LYS A 46 -3.00 7.41 7.35
N ASP A 47 -3.66 8.01 6.36
CA ASP A 47 -3.12 9.13 5.58
C ASP A 47 -1.82 8.83 4.77
N SER A 48 -1.46 7.54 4.61
CA SER A 48 -0.32 7.12 3.80
C SER A 48 -0.77 6.61 2.43
N VAL A 49 0.10 6.71 1.42
CA VAL A 49 -0.18 6.21 0.07
C VAL A 49 0.69 5.00 -0.26
N CYS A 50 0.07 3.95 -0.77
CA CYS A 50 0.73 2.74 -1.23
C CYS A 50 0.80 2.73 -2.75
N LEU A 51 1.98 2.46 -3.30
CA LEU A 51 2.13 2.15 -4.72
C LEU A 51 1.97 0.64 -4.93
N ASN A 52 0.99 0.28 -5.75
CA ASN A 52 0.82 -1.12 -6.17
C ASN A 52 1.90 -1.47 -7.20
N GLN A 53 2.88 -2.27 -6.81
CA GLN A 53 4.02 -2.70 -7.63
C GLN A 53 3.88 -4.17 -8.10
N TRP A 54 2.64 -4.64 -8.31
CA TRP A 54 2.35 -6.03 -8.69
C TRP A 54 3.21 -6.51 -9.88
N GLN A 55 4.05 -7.53 -9.68
CA GLN A 55 4.70 -8.33 -10.72
C GLN A 55 4.41 -9.80 -10.47
#